data_AF-A0A450T8F5-F1
#
_entry.id   AF-A0A450T8F5-F1
#
_cell.length_a   1.000
_cell.length_b   1.000
_cell.length_c   1.000
_cell.angle_alpha   90.00
_cell.angle_beta   90.00
_cell.angle_gamma   90.00
#
_symmetry.space_group_name_H-M   'P 1'
#
loop_
_entity.id
_entity.type
_entity.pdbx_description
1 polymer ?
#
loop_
_entity_poly.entity_id
_entity_poly.type
_entity_poly.pdbx_seq_one_letter_code
_entity_poly.pdbx_strand_id
1 'polypeptide(L)'
;MVMTALREELNGINLGNKLRNERAQTMIGQLGAHPQKSIPAAINGGWYDTKAAYNLFSHKQVTAQKILEPHYNAAFERIKDD
;
A
#
# COMPACT_ATOMS: atom_id res chain seq x y z
N MET A 1 -7.02 -12.26 17.27
CA MET A 1 -6.57 -12.08 15.88
C MET A 1 -6.26 -10.61 15.66
N VAL A 2 -4.98 -10.25 15.58
CA VAL A 2 -4.56 -8.86 15.38
C VAL A 2 -4.90 -8.51 13.92
N MET A 3 -5.93 -7.69 13.72
CA MET A 3 -6.20 -7.09 12.42
C MET A 3 -5.23 -5.90 12.26
N THR A 4 -3.98 -6.18 11.90
CA THR A 4 -3.03 -5.15 11.48
C THR A 4 -3.63 -4.39 10.30
N ALA A 5 -3.66 -3.07 10.36
CA ALA A 5 -4.15 -2.28 9.24
C ALA A 5 -3.22 -2.55 8.03
N LEU A 6 -3.75 -2.72 6.82
CA LEU A 6 -2.94 -3.05 5.61
C LEU A 6 -1.73 -2.11 5.43
N ARG A 7 -1.82 -0.87 5.91
CA ARG A 7 -0.70 0.08 5.97
C ARG A 7 0.51 -0.46 6.73
N GLU A 8 0.30 -1.09 7.88
CA GLU A 8 1.34 -1.64 8.76
C GLU A 8 2.03 -2.85 8.13
N GLU A 9 1.28 -3.67 7.39
CA GLU A 9 1.84 -4.79 6.61
C GLU A 9 2.74 -4.33 5.46
N LEU A 10 2.69 -3.06 5.09
CA LEU A 10 3.58 -2.46 4.10
C LEU A 10 4.78 -1.76 4.74
N ASN A 11 5.02 -1.96 6.04
CA ASN A 11 6.25 -1.51 6.68
C ASN A 11 7.47 -2.12 5.98
N GLY A 12 8.47 -1.28 5.68
CA GLY A 12 9.66 -1.70 4.94
C GLY A 12 9.51 -1.72 3.42
N ILE A 13 8.38 -1.29 2.85
CA ILE A 13 8.22 -1.17 1.39
C ILE A 13 9.37 -0.33 0.79
N ASN A 14 9.98 -0.85 -0.29
CA ASN A 14 11.10 -0.20 -0.95
C ASN A 14 10.85 0.04 -2.44
N LEU A 15 10.33 1.23 -2.74
CA LEU A 15 10.08 1.71 -4.10
C LEU A 15 11.20 2.65 -4.59
N GLY A 16 12.35 2.68 -3.90
CA GLY A 16 13.51 3.50 -4.25
C GLY A 16 13.39 5.00 -3.96
N ASN A 17 12.35 5.43 -3.23
CA ASN A 17 12.21 6.81 -2.76
C ASN A 17 11.32 6.86 -1.51
N LYS A 18 11.77 7.56 -0.46
CA LYS A 18 11.06 7.65 0.82
C LYS A 18 9.63 8.18 0.69
N LEU A 19 9.44 9.30 -0.02
CA LEU A 19 8.11 9.90 -0.20
C LEU A 19 7.18 9.00 -1.03
N ARG A 20 7.75 8.26 -1.99
CA ARG A 20 6.99 7.25 -2.75
C ARG A 20 6.53 6.10 -1.86
N ASN A 21 7.39 5.63 -0.96
CA ASN A 21 7.06 4.58 0.01
C ASN A 21 5.91 5.03 0.93
N GLU A 22 6.03 6.21 1.53
CA GLU A 22 5.01 6.78 2.42
C GLU A 22 3.67 6.95 1.69
N ARG A 23 3.70 7.46 0.45
CA ARG A 23 2.49 7.59 -0.37
C ARG A 23 1.86 6.24 -0.69
N ALA A 24 2.66 5.23 -1.05
CA ALA A 24 2.16 3.89 -1.34
C ALA A 24 1.50 3.26 -0.11
N GLN A 25 2.12 3.35 1.07
CA GLN A 25 1.53 2.86 2.31
C GLN A 25 0.18 3.54 2.62
N THR A 26 0.07 4.85 2.41
CA THR A 26 -1.18 5.58 2.62
C THR A 26 -2.26 5.15 1.64
N MET A 27 -1.96 5.17 0.33
CA MET A 27 -2.95 4.89 -0.71
C MET A 27 -3.40 3.44 -0.70
N ILE A 28 -2.47 2.49 -0.53
CA ILE A 28 -2.83 1.07 -0.44
C ILE A 28 -3.60 0.79 0.84
N GLY A 29 -3.24 1.43 1.96
CA GLY A 29 -4.03 1.35 3.20
C GLY A 29 -5.48 1.83 3.02
N GLN A 30 -5.69 2.94 2.31
CA GLN A 30 -7.03 3.45 1.98
C GLN A 30 -7.82 2.49 1.08
N LEU A 31 -7.16 1.89 0.10
CA LEU A 31 -7.77 0.87 -0.77
C LEU A 31 -8.13 -0.39 0.02
N GLY A 32 -7.25 -0.85 0.91
CA GLY A 32 -7.50 -2.01 1.76
C GLY A 32 -8.63 -1.83 2.77
N ALA A 33 -8.88 -0.59 3.22
CA ALA A 33 -10.04 -0.26 4.04
C ALA A 33 -11.37 -0.30 3.25
N HIS A 34 -11.30 -0.19 1.92
CA HIS A 34 -12.45 -0.12 1.02
C HIS A 34 -12.24 -0.92 -0.28
N PRO A 35 -11.97 -2.24 -0.21
CA PRO A 35 -11.52 -3.05 -1.35
C PRO A 35 -12.54 -3.12 -2.50
N GLN A 36 -13.82 -2.90 -2.21
CA GLN A 36 -14.92 -2.88 -3.16
C GLN A 36 -15.07 -1.55 -3.92
N LYS A 37 -14.39 -0.49 -3.48
CA LYS A 37 -14.46 0.83 -4.12
C LYS A 37 -13.44 0.94 -5.24
N SER A 38 -13.78 1.72 -6.26
CA SER A 38 -12.80 2.16 -7.26
C SER A 38 -11.73 3.06 -6.61
N ILE A 39 -10.57 3.22 -7.26
CA ILE A 39 -9.50 4.10 -6.77
C ILE A 39 -10.01 5.52 -6.44
N PRO A 40 -10.77 6.22 -7.31
CA PRO A 40 -11.29 7.54 -6.98
C PRO A 40 -12.27 7.56 -5.80
N ALA A 41 -13.03 6.48 -5.59
CA ALA A 41 -14.02 6.39 -4.52
C ALA A 41 -13.42 5.99 -3.16
N ALA A 42 -12.28 5.29 -3.17
CA ALA A 42 -11.55 4.90 -1.96
C ALA A 42 -10.67 6.03 -1.41
N ILE A 43 -10.13 6.88 -2.28
CA ILE A 43 -9.20 7.96 -1.92
C ILE A 43 -9.99 9.22 -1.58
N ASN A 44 -9.99 9.60 -0.30
CA ASN A 44 -10.82 10.69 0.25
C ASN A 44 -10.31 12.12 -0.04
N GLY A 45 -9.67 12.34 -1.20
CA GLY A 45 -8.83 13.51 -1.45
C GLY A 45 -9.16 14.34 -2.70
N GLY A 46 -10.24 13.98 -3.40
CA GLY A 46 -10.66 14.67 -4.62
C GLY A 46 -9.69 14.45 -5.80
N TRP A 47 -9.66 15.40 -6.74
CA TRP A 47 -9.00 15.24 -8.04
C TRP A 47 -7.48 15.02 -7.94
N TYR A 48 -6.80 15.83 -7.13
CA TYR A 48 -5.33 15.78 -7.02
C TYR A 48 -4.83 14.47 -6.43
N ASP A 49 -5.51 13.96 -5.40
CA ASP A 49 -5.13 12.70 -4.77
C ASP A 49 -5.47 11.50 -5.65
N THR A 50 -6.60 11.54 -6.37
CA THR A 50 -6.94 10.55 -7.39
C THR A 50 -5.86 10.49 -8.47
N LYS A 51 -5.44 11.64 -9.02
CA LYS A 51 -4.37 11.72 -10.02
C LYS A 51 -3.03 11.22 -9.45
N ALA A 52 -2.71 11.57 -8.22
CA ALA A 52 -1.51 11.11 -7.55
C ALA A 52 -1.47 9.59 -7.37
N ALA A 53 -2.62 8.95 -7.15
CA ALA A 53 -2.73 7.49 -7.06
C ALA A 53 -2.50 6.80 -8.40
N TYR A 54 -3.13 7.29 -9.46
CA TYR A 54 -2.86 6.75 -10.79
C TYR A 54 -1.39 6.94 -11.20
N ASN A 55 -0.79 8.09 -10.89
CA ASN A 55 0.64 8.33 -11.14
C ASN A 55 1.55 7.42 -10.29
N LEU A 56 1.13 7.06 -9.08
CA LEU A 56 1.87 6.12 -8.25
C LEU A 56 1.87 4.73 -8.89
N PHE A 57 0.69 4.21 -9.26
CA PHE A 57 0.57 2.86 -9.81
C PHE A 57 1.11 2.72 -11.24
N SER A 58 1.22 3.81 -11.99
CA SER A 58 1.88 3.81 -13.32
C SER A 58 3.40 3.96 -13.25
N HIS A 59 3.96 4.22 -12.06
CA HIS A 59 5.39 4.47 -11.92
C HIS A 59 6.19 3.16 -12.01
N LYS A 60 7.21 3.11 -12.88
CA LYS A 60 8.02 1.89 -13.17
C LYS A 60 8.63 1.16 -11.95
N GLN A 61 8.85 1.87 -10.84
CA GLN A 61 9.38 1.31 -9.60
C GLN A 61 8.30 0.72 -8.68
N VAL A 62 7.02 0.89 -9.03
CA VAL A 62 5.86 0.45 -8.27
C VAL A 62 5.30 -0.79 -8.96
N THR A 63 5.99 -1.91 -8.78
CA THR A 63 5.57 -3.20 -9.33
C THR A 63 4.74 -3.97 -8.30
N ALA A 64 3.87 -4.86 -8.77
CA ALA A 64 3.09 -5.75 -7.89
C ALA A 64 4.01 -6.51 -6.91
N GLN A 65 5.14 -7.03 -7.40
CA GLN A 65 6.11 -7.73 -6.54
C GLN A 65 6.62 -6.85 -5.40
N LYS A 66 7.06 -5.62 -5.69
CA LYS A 66 7.58 -4.69 -4.67
C LYS A 66 6.51 -4.22 -3.68
N ILE A 67 5.25 -4.22 -4.07
CA ILE A 67 4.12 -3.93 -3.18
C ILE A 67 3.85 -5.12 -2.25
N LEU A 68 3.85 -6.35 -2.78
CA LEU A 68 3.48 -7.55 -2.04
C LEU A 68 4.60 -8.08 -1.13
N GLU A 69 5.86 -7.84 -1.48
CA GLU A 69 7.03 -8.27 -0.71
C GLU A 69 6.96 -7.93 0.80
N PRO A 70 6.71 -6.68 1.25
CA PRO A 70 6.58 -6.39 2.68
C PRO A 70 5.39 -7.10 3.33
N HIS A 71 4.28 -7.29 2.60
CA HIS A 71 3.12 -8.03 3.10
C HIS A 71 3.45 -9.52 3.34
N TYR A 72 4.21 -10.14 2.44
CA TYR A 72 4.70 -11.51 2.64
C TYR A 72 5.64 -11.61 3.84
N ASN A 73 6.56 -10.66 3.99
CA ASN A 73 7.47 -10.63 5.14
C ASN A 73 6.68 -10.53 6.45
N ALA A 74 5.67 -9.65 6.52
CA ALA A 74 4.79 -9.55 7.68
C ALA A 74 4.04 -10.87 7.98
N ALA A 75 3.62 -11.60 6.94
CA ALA A 75 3.02 -12.92 7.11
C ALA A 75 4.02 -13.96 7.63
N PHE A 76 5.26 -13.98 7.13
CA PHE A 76 6.29 -14.90 7.60
C PHE A 76 6.70 -14.63 9.05
N GLU A 77 6.82 -13.38 9.47
CA GLU A 77 7.12 -13.05 10.87
C GLU A 77 6.03 -13.57 11.81
N ARG A 78 4.75 -13.43 11.45
CA ARG A 78 3.66 -13.99 12.27
C ARG A 78 3.74 -15.50 12.41
N ILE A 79 4.07 -16.22 11.33
CA ILE A 79 4.18 -17.69 11.35
C ILE A 79 5.39 -18.13 12.19
N LYS A 80 6.45 -17.33 12.24
CA LYS A 80 7.66 -17.65 13.00
C LYS A 80 7.46 -17.49 14.51
N ASP A 81 6.59 -16.57 14.91
CA ASP A 81 6.30 -16.26 16.32
C ASP A 81 5.25 -17.20 16.96
N ASP A 82 4.63 -18.09 16.16
CA ASP A 82 3.70 -19.16 16.58
C ASP A 82 4.45 -20.48 16.92
#